data_AF-H2CSN0-F1
#
_entry.id   AF-H2CSN0-F1
#
_cell.length_a   1.000
_cell.length_b   1.000
_cell.length_c   1.000
_cell.angle_alpha   90.00
_cell.angle_beta   90.00
_cell.angle_gamma   90.00
#
_symmetry.space_group_name_H-M   'P 1'
#
loop_
_entity.id
_entity.type
_entity.pdbx_description
1 polymer ?
#
loop_
_entity_poly.entity_id
_entity_poly.type
_entity_poly.pdbx_seq_one_letter_code
_entity_poly.pdbx_strand_id
1 'polypeptide(L)'
;QLLLVSLALCLSAAVAEKQAPWCPTTASQGVQEDMGQCAEEIKDAILREYAKTVSSRRTRSAEMSEEDRLLVGCMVSCLFRKGPHSRLQTGSKLLLAELGAMRLFSDGADDARYRNATATAVRRCSASSRSLLPDDGGPRHECELGFFMFECVSDQITEYCQWQPE
;
A
#
# COMPACT_ATOMS: atom_id res chain seq x y z
N GLN A 1 -47.44 18.61 -17.03
CA GLN A 1 -45.99 18.83 -17.23
C GLN A 1 -45.38 19.67 -16.09
N LEU A 2 -45.72 19.39 -14.82
CA LEU A 2 -45.24 20.17 -13.67
C LEU A 2 -44.71 19.30 -12.51
N LEU A 3 -44.46 18.01 -12.76
CA LEU A 3 -44.03 17.04 -11.73
C LEU A 3 -42.62 16.46 -11.97
N LEU A 4 -41.89 16.95 -12.99
CA LEU A 4 -40.57 16.43 -13.35
C LEU A 4 -39.40 17.34 -12.94
N VAL A 5 -39.65 18.50 -12.33
CA VAL A 5 -38.60 19.46 -11.97
C VAL A 5 -38.11 19.31 -10.51
N SER A 6 -38.80 18.52 -9.69
CA SER A 6 -38.50 18.40 -8.25
C SER A 6 -37.53 17.27 -7.86
N LEU A 7 -36.98 16.51 -8.81
CA LEU A 7 -36.00 15.44 -8.54
C LEU A 7 -34.53 15.85 -8.74
N ALA A 8 -34.26 17.15 -8.90
CA ALA A 8 -32.94 17.66 -9.27
C ALA A 8 -32.02 18.07 -8.10
N LEU A 9 -32.38 17.87 -6.82
CA LEU A 9 -31.62 18.53 -5.73
C LEU A 9 -31.39 17.76 -4.41
N CYS A 10 -31.35 16.43 -4.39
CA CYS A 10 -31.15 15.68 -3.13
C CYS A 10 -30.07 14.59 -3.11
N LEU A 11 -29.00 14.64 -3.92
CA LEU A 11 -27.92 13.63 -3.87
C LEU A 11 -26.50 14.23 -4.03
N SER A 12 -26.21 15.34 -3.34
CA SER A 12 -24.84 15.83 -3.21
C SER A 12 -24.50 16.09 -1.74
N ALA A 13 -24.66 15.06 -0.93
CA ALA A 13 -23.91 14.93 0.32
C ALA A 13 -22.95 13.75 0.17
N ALA A 14 -22.07 13.81 -0.83
CA ALA A 14 -20.80 13.10 -0.70
C ALA A 14 -20.08 13.84 0.43
N VAL A 15 -20.00 13.21 1.58
CA VAL A 15 -19.15 13.64 2.69
C VAL A 15 -17.74 13.63 2.12
N ALA A 16 -17.26 14.78 1.65
CA ALA A 16 -15.85 14.96 1.40
C ALA A 16 -15.22 14.88 2.79
N GLU A 17 -14.66 13.71 3.14
CA GLU A 17 -13.75 13.61 4.28
C GLU A 17 -12.74 14.76 4.11
N LYS A 18 -12.68 15.64 5.11
CA LYS A 18 -11.71 16.74 5.13
C LYS A 18 -10.31 16.13 5.24
N GLN A 19 -9.72 15.76 4.10
CA GLN A 19 -8.33 15.35 4.03
C GLN A 19 -7.46 16.60 4.10
N ALA A 20 -6.41 16.56 4.92
CA ALA A 20 -5.45 17.65 5.02
C ALA A 20 -4.87 17.96 3.62
N PRO A 21 -4.84 19.24 3.19
CA PRO A 21 -4.51 19.62 1.81
C PRO A 21 -3.06 19.31 1.41
N TRP A 22 -2.19 19.04 2.38
CA TRP A 22 -0.80 18.66 2.17
C TRP A 22 -0.57 17.14 2.07
N CYS A 23 -1.63 16.34 2.23
CA CYS A 23 -1.55 14.90 2.02
C CYS A 23 -1.73 14.57 0.54
N PRO A 24 -0.79 13.85 -0.10
CA PRO A 24 -0.97 13.35 -1.45
C PRO A 24 -2.20 12.44 -1.55
N THR A 25 -2.94 12.57 -2.65
CA THR A 25 -4.07 11.68 -2.97
C THR A 25 -3.67 10.54 -3.91
N THR A 26 -2.48 10.63 -4.50
CA THR A 26 -1.90 9.63 -5.40
C THR A 26 -0.42 9.44 -5.11
N ALA A 27 0.10 8.26 -5.45
CA ALA A 27 1.54 8.01 -5.42
C ALA A 27 2.27 8.83 -6.50
N SER A 28 3.57 9.06 -6.33
CA SER A 28 4.39 9.76 -7.33
C SER A 28 4.42 9.01 -8.68
N GLN A 29 4.79 9.72 -9.75
CA GLN A 29 4.98 9.10 -11.08
C GLN A 29 6.02 7.97 -11.04
N GLY A 30 7.14 8.16 -10.34
CA GLY A 30 8.18 7.14 -10.24
C GLY A 30 7.70 5.87 -9.52
N VAL A 31 6.87 6.00 -8.49
CA VAL A 31 6.24 4.85 -7.82
C VAL A 31 5.24 4.15 -8.75
N GLN A 32 4.44 4.89 -9.52
CA GLN A 32 3.49 4.32 -10.48
C GLN A 32 4.20 3.54 -11.62
N GLU A 33 5.33 4.04 -12.10
CA GLU A 33 6.18 3.33 -13.07
C GLU A 33 6.73 2.01 -12.50
N ASP A 34 7.22 2.06 -11.26
CA ASP A 34 7.71 0.88 -10.54
C ASP A 34 6.59 -0.14 -10.29
N MET A 35 5.36 0.30 -10.03
CA MET A 35 4.19 -0.58 -9.93
C MET A 35 3.97 -1.35 -11.24
N GLY A 36 4.10 -0.68 -12.39
CA GLY A 36 4.00 -1.33 -13.70
C GLY A 36 5.08 -2.39 -13.92
N GLN A 37 6.33 -2.09 -13.56
CA GLN A 37 7.43 -3.06 -13.66
C GLN A 37 7.21 -4.26 -12.75
N CYS A 38 6.81 -4.01 -11.49
CA CYS A 38 6.53 -5.07 -10.53
C CYS A 38 5.34 -5.94 -10.96
N ALA A 39 4.31 -5.35 -11.57
CA ALA A 39 3.19 -6.12 -12.12
C ALA A 39 3.65 -7.07 -13.22
N GLU A 40 4.54 -6.65 -14.13
CA GLU A 40 5.09 -7.51 -15.17
C GLU A 40 6.02 -8.60 -14.61
N GLU A 41 6.83 -8.30 -13.59
CA GLU A 41 7.67 -9.31 -12.90
C GLU A 41 6.82 -10.40 -12.23
N ILE A 42 5.67 -10.03 -11.70
CA ILE A 42 4.80 -10.90 -10.92
C ILE A 42 3.77 -11.62 -11.81
N LYS A 43 3.52 -11.14 -13.03
CA LYS A 43 2.60 -11.71 -14.02
C LYS A 43 2.81 -13.21 -14.24
N ASP A 44 4.06 -13.65 -14.37
CA ASP A 44 4.37 -15.07 -14.55
C ASP A 44 4.16 -15.92 -13.29
N ALA A 45 4.25 -15.30 -12.11
CA ALA A 45 3.93 -15.95 -10.84
C ALA A 45 2.41 -16.02 -10.61
N ILE A 46 1.70 -14.93 -10.92
CA ILE A 46 0.22 -14.83 -10.92
C ILE A 46 -0.38 -15.87 -11.86
N LEU A 47 0.05 -15.92 -13.12
CA LEU A 47 -0.49 -16.83 -14.11
C LEU A 47 -0.31 -18.30 -13.70
N ARG A 48 0.81 -18.64 -13.06
CA ARG A 48 1.04 -19.98 -12.50
C ARG A 48 0.12 -20.32 -11.34
N GLU A 49 -0.27 -19.34 -10.53
CA GLU A 49 -1.16 -19.55 -9.38
C GLU A 49 -2.65 -19.52 -9.79
N TYR A 50 -3.02 -18.65 -10.73
CA TYR A 50 -4.34 -18.65 -11.38
C TYR A 50 -4.60 -19.98 -12.11
N ALA A 51 -3.60 -20.54 -12.80
CA ALA A 51 -3.73 -21.84 -13.45
C ALA A 51 -4.06 -22.99 -12.46
N LYS A 52 -3.61 -22.89 -11.19
CA LYS A 52 -3.95 -23.86 -10.14
C LYS A 52 -5.36 -23.63 -9.56
N THR A 53 -5.80 -22.37 -9.48
CA THR A 53 -7.07 -21.97 -8.83
C THR A 53 -8.29 -21.95 -9.76
N VAL A 54 -8.12 -21.99 -11.09
CA VAL A 54 -9.22 -22.15 -12.06
C VAL A 54 -9.99 -23.47 -11.86
N SER A 55 -9.43 -24.45 -11.14
CA SER A 55 -10.16 -25.66 -10.76
C SER A 55 -11.09 -25.50 -9.54
N SER A 56 -11.10 -24.36 -8.82
CA SER A 56 -11.72 -24.30 -7.48
C SER A 56 -12.42 -23.00 -7.03
N ARG A 57 -12.77 -22.04 -7.90
CA ARG A 57 -13.46 -20.81 -7.41
C ARG A 57 -14.76 -20.50 -8.17
N ARG A 58 -15.88 -21.02 -7.65
CA ARG A 58 -17.20 -20.35 -7.71
C ARG A 58 -17.64 -20.05 -6.29
N THR A 59 -17.89 -18.77 -6.03
CA THR A 59 -18.37 -18.14 -4.79
C THR A 59 -17.31 -17.87 -3.71
N ARG A 60 -16.92 -16.60 -3.53
CA ARG A 60 -16.39 -16.11 -2.25
C ARG A 60 -16.70 -14.61 -2.06
N SER A 61 -16.98 -14.29 -0.80
CA SER A 61 -17.48 -13.03 -0.23
C SER A 61 -16.56 -11.81 -0.47
N ALA A 62 -17.02 -10.61 -0.11
CA ALA A 62 -16.37 -9.30 -0.24
C ALA A 62 -15.09 -9.09 0.60
N GLU A 63 -14.49 -10.15 1.14
CA GLU A 63 -13.28 -10.10 1.96
C GLU A 63 -12.10 -10.66 1.13
N MET A 64 -10.99 -9.92 1.08
CA MET A 64 -9.82 -10.27 0.28
C MET A 64 -9.25 -11.62 0.73
N SER A 65 -9.07 -12.57 -0.20
CA SER A 65 -8.60 -13.91 0.17
C SER A 65 -7.14 -13.87 0.64
N GLU A 66 -6.71 -14.84 1.45
CA GLU A 66 -5.31 -14.94 1.91
C GLU A 66 -4.31 -14.96 0.74
N GLU A 67 -4.69 -15.60 -0.36
CA GLU A 67 -3.90 -15.63 -1.61
C GLU A 67 -3.81 -14.24 -2.26
N ASP A 68 -4.89 -13.46 -2.26
CA ASP A 68 -4.89 -12.10 -2.79
C ASP A 68 -4.06 -11.17 -1.90
N ARG A 69 -4.14 -11.32 -0.56
CA ARG A 69 -3.29 -10.60 0.40
C ARG A 69 -1.81 -10.89 0.16
N LEU A 70 -1.46 -12.17 -0.02
CA LEU A 70 -0.09 -12.58 -0.29
C LEU A 70 0.41 -12.00 -1.61
N LEU A 71 -0.44 -11.99 -2.65
CA LEU A 71 -0.09 -11.42 -3.94
C LEU A 71 0.18 -9.91 -3.88
N VAL A 72 -0.69 -9.16 -3.21
CA VAL A 72 -0.47 -7.73 -2.92
C VAL A 72 0.82 -7.55 -2.14
N GLY A 73 1.06 -8.39 -1.14
CA GLY A 73 2.31 -8.40 -0.39
C GLY A 73 3.56 -8.57 -1.24
N CYS A 74 3.53 -9.49 -2.20
CA CYS A 74 4.63 -9.69 -3.14
C CYS A 74 4.82 -8.48 -4.06
N MET A 75 3.74 -7.83 -4.49
CA MET A 75 3.80 -6.60 -5.26
C MET A 75 4.45 -5.47 -4.48
N VAL A 76 4.07 -5.27 -3.21
CA VAL A 76 4.67 -4.26 -2.35
C VAL A 76 6.13 -4.60 -2.03
N SER A 77 6.45 -5.87 -1.76
CA SER A 77 7.84 -6.31 -1.57
C SER A 77 8.71 -6.05 -2.80
N CYS A 78 8.16 -6.18 -4.01
CA CYS A 78 8.83 -5.74 -5.23
C CYS A 78 9.07 -4.22 -5.23
N LEU A 79 8.05 -3.41 -4.94
CA LEU A 79 8.19 -1.95 -4.86
C LEU A 79 9.27 -1.51 -3.86
N PHE A 80 9.35 -2.20 -2.72
CA PHE A 80 10.38 -1.93 -1.70
C PHE A 80 11.80 -2.21 -2.19
N ARG A 81 11.98 -2.98 -3.26
CA ARG A 81 13.28 -3.23 -3.90
C ARG A 81 13.59 -2.26 -5.04
N LYS A 82 12.68 -1.38 -5.41
CA LYS A 82 12.87 -0.42 -6.51
C LYS A 82 13.48 0.89 -6.01
N GLY A 83 14.10 1.65 -6.92
CA GLY A 83 14.61 2.99 -6.62
C GLY A 83 16.04 3.03 -6.08
N PRO A 84 16.51 4.20 -5.61
CA PRO A 84 17.93 4.41 -5.29
C PRO A 84 18.46 3.52 -4.16
N HIS A 85 17.61 3.20 -3.18
CA HIS A 85 17.98 2.40 -2.02
C HIS A 85 18.19 0.91 -2.34
N SER A 86 17.75 0.44 -3.52
CA SER A 86 18.03 -0.92 -4.02
C SER A 86 19.52 -1.24 -4.13
N ARG A 87 20.37 -0.21 -4.24
CA ARG A 87 21.83 -0.35 -4.30
C ARG A 87 22.46 -0.47 -2.92
N LEU A 88 21.70 -0.19 -1.86
CA LEU A 88 22.14 -0.43 -0.50
C LEU A 88 22.10 -1.94 -0.29
N GLN A 89 23.27 -2.56 -0.19
CA GLN A 89 23.39 -3.97 0.18
C GLN A 89 23.01 -4.12 1.66
N THR A 90 21.70 -4.09 1.92
CA THR A 90 21.14 -4.41 3.23
C THR A 90 20.92 -5.91 3.30
N GLY A 91 21.58 -6.58 4.25
CA GLY A 91 21.30 -7.97 4.58
C GLY A 91 19.99 -8.16 5.37
N SER A 92 19.31 -7.06 5.74
CA SER A 92 18.06 -7.08 6.49
C SER A 92 16.88 -6.78 5.57
N LYS A 93 15.88 -7.66 5.59
CA LYS A 93 14.62 -7.51 4.83
C LYS A 93 13.75 -6.45 5.48
N LEU A 94 13.81 -6.36 6.81
CA LEU A 94 13.14 -5.30 7.55
C LEU A 94 13.68 -3.92 7.19
N LEU A 95 15.00 -3.72 7.15
CA LEU A 95 15.57 -2.44 6.74
C LEU A 95 15.20 -2.07 5.30
N LEU A 96 15.17 -3.07 4.40
CA LEU A 96 14.71 -2.86 3.03
C LEU A 96 13.23 -2.45 2.98
N ALA A 97 12.38 -3.07 3.80
CA ALA A 97 10.96 -2.72 3.91
C ALA A 97 10.75 -1.32 4.51
N GLU A 98 11.56 -0.91 5.50
CA GLU A 98 11.54 0.45 6.06
C GLU A 98 11.86 1.50 4.98
N LEU A 99 12.95 1.30 4.24
CA LEU A 99 13.38 2.21 3.16
C LEU A 99 12.37 2.22 2.01
N GLY A 100 11.87 1.05 1.64
CA GLY A 100 10.84 0.88 0.63
C GLY A 100 9.54 1.57 1.00
N ALA A 101 9.07 1.41 2.23
CA ALA A 101 7.85 2.07 2.73
C ALA A 101 8.04 3.60 2.79
N MET A 102 9.20 4.07 3.27
CA MET A 102 9.50 5.51 3.24
C MET A 102 9.38 6.07 1.83
N ARG A 103 10.00 5.41 0.83
CA ARG A 103 9.89 5.84 -0.56
C ARG A 103 8.45 5.76 -1.07
N LEU A 104 7.80 4.61 -0.90
CA LEU A 104 6.44 4.38 -1.40
C LEU A 104 5.46 5.48 -0.98
N PHE A 105 5.52 5.90 0.28
CA PHE A 105 4.57 6.86 0.83
C PHE A 105 5.02 8.31 0.72
N SER A 106 6.33 8.62 0.64
CA SER A 106 6.82 10.01 0.68
C SER A 106 7.53 10.51 -0.57
N ASP A 107 7.72 9.65 -1.59
CA ASP A 107 8.26 10.08 -2.87
C ASP A 107 7.36 11.15 -3.51
N GLY A 108 7.96 12.24 -3.99
CA GLY A 108 7.23 13.38 -4.55
C GLY A 108 6.41 14.20 -3.55
N ALA A 109 6.46 13.93 -2.24
CA ALA A 109 5.74 14.72 -1.25
C ALA A 109 6.53 15.99 -0.87
N ASP A 110 5.94 17.16 -1.09
CA ASP A 110 6.58 18.46 -0.85
C ASP A 110 6.47 18.95 0.62
N ASP A 111 5.46 18.50 1.36
CA ASP A 111 5.21 18.96 2.71
C ASP A 111 5.99 18.17 3.78
N ALA A 112 6.75 18.89 4.61
CA ALA A 112 7.55 18.29 5.67
C ALA A 112 6.72 17.57 6.74
N ARG A 113 5.49 18.04 7.02
CA ARG A 113 4.60 17.42 8.00
C ARG A 113 4.19 16.03 7.55
N TYR A 114 3.81 15.90 6.29
CA TYR A 114 3.49 14.60 5.69
C TYR A 114 4.71 13.67 5.71
N ARG A 115 5.89 14.12 5.26
CA ARG A 115 7.12 13.30 5.31
C ARG A 115 7.49 12.85 6.73
N ASN A 116 7.32 13.71 7.73
CA ASN A 116 7.58 13.39 9.13
C ASN A 116 6.55 12.40 9.69
N ALA A 117 5.28 12.52 9.28
CA ALA A 117 4.23 11.56 9.61
C ALA A 117 4.56 10.19 9.00
N THR A 118 4.99 10.12 7.73
CA THR A 118 5.47 8.89 7.09
C THR A 118 6.64 8.27 7.86
N ALA A 119 7.66 9.05 8.22
CA ALA A 119 8.79 8.56 9.01
C ALA A 119 8.38 8.02 10.38
N THR A 120 7.36 8.62 11.00
CA THR A 120 6.83 8.14 12.27
C THR A 120 6.01 6.86 12.10
N ALA A 121 5.15 6.79 11.09
CA ALA A 121 4.36 5.62 10.75
C ALA A 121 5.27 4.41 10.44
N VAL A 122 6.28 4.58 9.57
CA VAL A 122 7.21 3.50 9.21
C VAL A 122 7.96 2.97 10.44
N ARG A 123 8.45 3.85 11.32
CA ARG A 123 9.12 3.40 12.56
C ARG A 123 8.20 2.61 13.48
N ARG A 124 6.94 3.06 13.64
CA ARG A 124 5.94 2.35 14.46
C ARG A 124 5.62 0.97 13.86
N CYS A 125 5.38 0.91 12.57
CA CYS A 125 5.06 -0.34 11.88
C CYS A 125 6.24 -1.32 11.89
N SER A 126 7.47 -0.85 11.68
CA SER A 126 8.66 -1.68 11.84
C SER A 126 8.81 -2.24 13.26
N ALA A 127 8.56 -1.43 14.29
CA ALA A 127 8.60 -1.92 15.67
C ALA A 127 7.57 -3.04 15.91
N SER A 128 6.36 -2.91 15.35
CA SER A 128 5.31 -3.94 15.42
C SER A 128 5.69 -5.20 14.64
N SER A 129 6.29 -5.07 13.44
CA SER A 129 6.63 -6.21 12.58
C SER A 129 7.71 -7.10 13.18
N ARG A 130 8.66 -6.56 13.95
CA ARG A 130 9.76 -7.32 14.58
C ARG A 130 9.29 -8.50 15.43
N SER A 131 8.09 -8.41 16.01
CA SER A 131 7.51 -9.49 16.82
C SER A 131 6.69 -10.51 16.00
N LEU A 132 6.23 -10.11 14.81
CA LEU A 132 5.30 -10.87 13.97
C LEU A 132 6.04 -11.58 12.83
N LEU A 133 7.15 -11.01 12.36
CA LEU A 133 7.87 -11.39 11.16
C LEU A 133 9.39 -11.28 11.41
N PRO A 134 10.03 -12.31 12.00
CA PRO A 134 11.47 -12.34 12.20
C PRO A 134 12.24 -12.44 10.87
N ASP A 135 13.40 -11.78 10.78
CA ASP A 135 14.16 -11.47 9.54
C ASP A 135 14.81 -12.70 8.84
N ASP A 136 14.51 -13.92 9.28
CA ASP A 136 15.09 -15.19 8.82
C ASP A 136 14.20 -15.96 7.82
N GLY A 137 13.02 -15.43 7.47
CA GLY A 137 12.07 -16.10 6.58
C GLY A 137 12.46 -16.12 5.09
N GLY A 138 11.86 -17.02 4.30
CA GLY A 138 12.08 -17.13 2.84
C GLY A 138 11.30 -16.11 1.97
N PRO A 139 11.12 -16.35 0.66
CA PRO A 139 10.42 -15.42 -0.24
C PRO A 139 8.96 -15.13 0.14
N ARG A 140 8.23 -16.12 0.67
CA ARG A 140 6.86 -15.91 1.18
C ARG A 140 6.83 -14.88 2.30
N HIS A 141 7.80 -14.95 3.20
CA HIS A 141 7.92 -14.04 4.32
C HIS A 141 8.15 -12.59 3.87
N GLU A 142 8.92 -12.37 2.79
CA GLU A 142 9.10 -11.03 2.23
C GLU A 142 7.78 -10.44 1.72
N CYS A 143 6.90 -11.26 1.14
CA CYS A 143 5.58 -10.83 0.73
C CYS A 143 4.68 -10.50 1.93
N GLU A 144 4.71 -11.33 2.98
CA GLU A 144 3.97 -11.09 4.23
C GLU A 144 4.42 -9.81 4.92
N LEU A 145 5.74 -9.56 4.98
CA LEU A 145 6.32 -8.33 5.50
C LEU A 145 5.96 -7.12 4.64
N GLY A 146 6.01 -7.26 3.32
CA GLY A 146 5.56 -6.23 2.39
C GLY A 146 4.11 -5.82 2.63
N PHE A 147 3.22 -6.81 2.73
CA PHE A 147 1.80 -6.59 3.00
C PHE A 147 1.57 -5.91 4.36
N PHE A 148 2.19 -6.44 5.42
CA PHE A 148 2.07 -5.89 6.77
C PHE A 148 2.52 -4.42 6.84
N MET A 149 3.70 -4.12 6.28
CA MET A 149 4.25 -2.76 6.30
C MET A 149 3.39 -1.79 5.49
N PHE A 150 2.84 -2.24 4.36
CA PHE A 150 1.93 -1.43 3.55
C PHE A 150 0.63 -1.10 4.29
N GLU A 151 -0.05 -2.12 4.83
CA GLU A 151 -1.33 -1.96 5.54
C GLU A 151 -1.16 -1.04 6.76
N CYS A 152 -0.19 -1.35 7.63
CA CYS A 152 0.06 -0.58 8.84
C CYS A 152 0.42 0.89 8.55
N VAL A 153 1.30 1.15 7.57
CA VAL A 153 1.69 2.54 7.25
C VAL A 153 0.55 3.28 6.58
N SER A 154 -0.21 2.62 5.70
CA SER A 154 -1.41 3.21 5.07
C SER A 154 -2.43 3.63 6.11
N ASP A 155 -2.70 2.80 7.11
CA ASP A 155 -3.66 3.10 8.19
C ASP A 155 -3.19 4.31 9.02
N GLN A 156 -1.92 4.31 9.46
CA GLN A 156 -1.34 5.43 10.21
C GLN A 156 -1.38 6.75 9.42
N ILE A 157 -1.15 6.70 8.10
CA ILE A 157 -1.16 7.90 7.25
C ILE A 157 -2.59 8.36 6.95
N THR A 158 -3.52 7.43 6.74
CA THR A 158 -4.94 7.75 6.55
C THR A 158 -5.48 8.45 7.79
N GLU A 159 -5.24 7.88 8.97
CA GLU A 159 -5.60 8.50 10.25
C GLU A 159 -4.96 9.89 10.38
N TYR A 160 -3.64 9.99 10.14
CA TYR A 160 -2.96 11.28 10.17
C TYR A 160 -3.62 12.31 9.24
N CYS A 161 -3.94 11.95 8.00
CA CYS A 161 -4.48 12.87 7.01
C CYS A 161 -5.95 13.26 7.27
N GLN A 162 -6.70 12.47 8.03
CA GLN A 162 -8.09 12.74 8.41
C GLN A 162 -8.20 13.54 9.73
N TRP A 163 -7.26 13.40 10.65
CA TRP A 163 -7.35 13.96 12.02
C TRP A 163 -6.55 15.25 12.24
N GLN A 164 -6.33 16.07 11.20
CA GLN A 164 -5.60 17.33 11.38
C GLN A 164 -6.55 18.46 11.80
N PRO A 165 -6.35 19.09 12.98
CA PRO A 165 -7.03 20.34 13.29
C PRO A 165 -6.58 21.42 12.29
N GLU A 166 -7.54 22.23 11.82
CA GLU A 166 -7.30 23.36 10.92
C GLU A 166 -6.27 24.36 11.47
#